data_AF-A0A645H6Z7-F1
#
_entry.id   AF-A0A645H6Z7-F1
#
_cell.length_a   1.000
_cell.length_b   1.000
_cell.length_c   1.000
_cell.angle_alpha   90.00
_cell.angle_beta   90.00
_cell.angle_gamma   90.00
#
_symmetry.space_group_name_H-M   'P 1'
#
loop_
_entity.id
_entity.type
_entity.pdbx_description
1 polymer ?
#
loop_
_entity_poly.entity_id
_entity_poly.type
_entity_poly.pdbx_seq_one_letter_code
_entity_poly.pdbx_strand_id
1 'polypeptide(L)'
;MLRLRSYALNAYLEGGAFLDLKAESGIPADASTRFNGKFRAYNRLSEIQTPRPSDLFTFIDEHADSLNDGWFITDMTDTNSWNDVPAAYHADSSAIGFADGHSILRKWTDARTFNPVTKSGWLHFVQAPGSADLAWIAERATAPRRELSRRP
;
A
#
# COMPACT_ATOMS: atom_id res chain seq x y z
N MET A 1 24.21 -11.99 -10.20
CA MET A 1 23.73 -10.69 -10.70
C MET A 1 23.31 -9.86 -9.49
N LEU A 2 23.80 -8.63 -9.36
CA LEU A 2 23.40 -7.74 -8.25
C LEU A 2 21.94 -7.29 -8.46
N ARG A 3 21.13 -7.37 -7.41
CA ARG A 3 19.75 -6.86 -7.38
C ARG A 3 19.73 -5.58 -6.57
N LEU A 4 19.30 -4.47 -7.18
CA LEU A 4 19.00 -3.24 -6.45
C LEU A 4 17.77 -3.51 -5.58
N ARG A 5 17.86 -3.20 -4.29
CA ARG A 5 16.69 -3.19 -3.42
C ARG A 5 15.99 -1.86 -3.59
N SER A 6 14.68 -1.92 -3.72
CA SER A 6 13.81 -0.78 -3.92
C SER A 6 12.69 -0.83 -2.91
N TYR A 7 12.36 0.32 -2.37
CA TYR A 7 11.32 0.48 -1.37
C TYR A 7 10.32 1.51 -1.88
N ALA A 8 9.07 1.30 -1.53
CA ALA A 8 7.98 2.23 -1.80
C ALA A 8 7.24 2.60 -0.52
N LEU A 9 6.75 3.83 -0.47
CA LEU A 9 5.97 4.35 0.65
C LEU A 9 4.50 3.98 0.48
N ASN A 10 3.81 3.63 1.55
CA ASN A 10 2.36 3.45 1.52
C ASN A 10 1.66 4.69 0.90
N ALA A 11 0.94 4.50 -0.21
CA ALA A 11 0.29 5.59 -0.95
C ALA A 11 -0.78 6.36 -0.15
N TYR A 12 -1.28 5.80 0.96
CA TYR A 12 -2.23 6.47 1.85
C TYR A 12 -1.56 7.38 2.89
N LEU A 13 -0.24 7.26 3.08
CA LEU A 13 0.57 8.18 3.90
C LEU A 13 0.97 9.41 3.06
N GLU A 14 -0.02 10.23 2.72
CA GLU A 14 0.14 11.31 1.74
C GLU A 14 0.97 12.49 2.26
N GLY A 15 1.15 12.63 3.59
CA GLY A 15 2.04 13.65 4.16
C GLY A 15 1.68 15.09 3.79
N GLY A 16 0.42 15.35 3.43
CA GLY A 16 -0.05 16.65 2.98
C GLY A 16 0.23 17.00 1.51
N ALA A 17 0.80 16.09 0.72
CA ALA A 17 1.20 16.33 -0.67
C ALA A 17 0.03 16.74 -1.61
N PHE A 18 -1.22 16.45 -1.22
CA PHE A 18 -2.40 16.74 -2.03
C PHE A 18 -3.40 17.70 -1.38
N LEU A 19 -3.04 18.44 -0.33
CA LEU A 19 -4.00 19.31 0.37
C LEU A 19 -4.63 20.35 -0.56
N ASP A 20 -3.83 20.98 -1.44
CA ASP A 20 -4.33 21.97 -2.40
C ASP A 20 -5.28 21.34 -3.42
N LEU A 21 -4.87 20.23 -4.03
CA LEU A 21 -5.71 19.47 -4.98
C LEU A 21 -7.04 19.04 -4.35
N LYS A 22 -7.00 18.60 -3.09
CA LYS A 22 -8.19 18.19 -2.34
C LYS A 22 -9.13 19.36 -2.08
N ALA A 23 -8.59 20.52 -1.69
CA ALA A 23 -9.36 21.73 -1.47
C ALA A 23 -10.08 22.19 -2.74
N GLU A 24 -9.38 22.16 -3.88
CA GLU A 24 -9.96 22.49 -5.19
C GLU A 24 -11.03 21.49 -5.65
N SER A 25 -10.85 20.21 -5.34
CA SER A 25 -11.73 19.12 -5.79
C SER A 25 -12.88 18.80 -4.82
N GLY A 26 -12.99 19.52 -3.70
CA GLY A 26 -13.98 19.24 -2.66
C GLY A 26 -13.76 17.92 -1.91
N ILE A 27 -12.55 17.36 -1.97
CA ILE A 27 -12.18 16.13 -1.24
C ILE A 27 -11.75 16.52 0.17
N PRO A 28 -12.28 15.90 1.23
CA PRO A 28 -11.84 16.17 2.60
C PRO A 28 -10.34 15.88 2.80
N ALA A 29 -9.66 16.68 3.63
CA ALA A 29 -8.22 16.53 3.87
C ALA A 29 -7.81 15.13 4.36
N ASP A 30 -8.67 14.49 5.14
CA ASP A 30 -8.50 13.14 5.71
C ASP A 30 -8.93 12.00 4.77
N ALA A 31 -9.38 12.33 3.55
CA ALA A 31 -9.76 11.37 2.52
C ALA A 31 -8.65 11.24 1.49
N SER A 32 -8.32 10.01 1.08
CA SER A 32 -7.30 9.81 0.05
C SER A 32 -7.76 10.29 -1.31
N THR A 33 -6.85 10.90 -2.06
CA THR A 33 -7.10 11.22 -3.48
C THR A 33 -7.25 9.94 -4.31
N ARG A 34 -6.73 8.81 -3.80
CA ARG A 34 -6.88 7.50 -4.42
C ARG A 34 -8.29 6.96 -4.16
N PHE A 35 -8.88 6.35 -5.19
CA PHE A 35 -10.16 5.64 -5.10
C PHE A 35 -11.33 6.49 -4.57
N ASN A 36 -11.40 7.74 -5.03
CA ASN A 36 -12.52 8.68 -4.81
C ASN A 36 -12.81 8.99 -3.33
N GLY A 37 -11.79 9.16 -2.49
CA GLY A 37 -11.98 9.60 -1.10
C GLY A 37 -12.66 8.58 -0.17
N LYS A 38 -12.81 7.33 -0.60
CA LYS A 38 -13.45 6.25 0.18
C LYS A 38 -12.60 5.77 1.36
N PHE A 39 -11.30 6.03 1.32
CA PHE A 39 -10.34 5.58 2.32
C PHE A 39 -9.64 6.76 2.98
N ARG A 40 -9.04 6.49 4.15
CA ARG A 40 -8.29 7.50 4.90
C ARG A 40 -7.00 7.87 4.18
N ALA A 41 -6.67 9.16 4.20
CA ALA A 41 -5.32 9.68 4.01
C ALA A 41 -4.75 10.11 5.35
N TYR A 42 -3.47 9.85 5.57
CA TYR A 42 -2.74 10.26 6.76
C TYR A 42 -1.71 11.32 6.37
N ASN A 43 -2.02 12.57 6.69
CA ASN A 43 -1.14 13.72 6.48
C ASN A 43 -0.27 14.00 7.71
N ARG A 44 -0.74 13.60 8.90
CA ARG A 44 -0.03 13.78 10.17
C ARG A 44 0.00 12.49 10.98
N LEU A 45 1.04 12.33 11.80
CA LEU A 45 1.18 11.17 12.68
C LEU A 45 -0.03 10.99 13.62
N SER A 46 -0.62 12.09 14.11
CA SER A 46 -1.81 12.08 14.98
C SER A 46 -3.08 11.54 14.31
N GLU A 47 -3.10 11.44 12.99
CA GLU A 47 -4.23 10.91 12.22
C GLU A 47 -4.17 9.37 12.09
N ILE A 48 -3.03 8.75 12.40
CA ILE A 48 -2.83 7.29 12.38
C ILE A 48 -3.48 6.66 13.61
N GLN A 49 -4.81 6.56 13.55
CA GLN A 49 -5.63 5.98 14.62
C GLN A 49 -6.31 4.67 14.17
N THR A 50 -6.57 4.52 12.88
CA THR A 50 -7.23 3.35 12.30
C THR A 50 -6.73 3.15 10.87
N PRO A 51 -6.03 2.04 10.54
CA PRO A 51 -5.62 0.99 11.46
C PRO A 51 -4.65 1.51 12.54
N ARG A 52 -4.44 0.73 13.60
CA ARG A 52 -3.52 1.15 14.68
C ARG A 52 -2.11 1.38 14.11
N PRO A 53 -1.26 2.19 14.73
CA PRO A 53 0.11 2.39 14.25
C PRO A 53 0.90 1.09 14.00
N SER A 54 0.70 0.06 14.83
CA SER A 54 1.31 -1.27 14.67
C SER A 54 0.74 -2.09 13.49
N ASP A 55 -0.36 -1.66 12.91
CA ASP A 55 -1.08 -2.36 11.85
C ASP A 55 -1.08 -1.55 10.53
N LEU A 56 -0.49 -0.34 10.50
CA LEU A 56 -0.37 0.47 9.29
C LEU A 56 1.07 0.39 8.77
N PHE A 57 1.28 -0.17 7.57
CA PHE A 57 2.62 -0.20 6.99
C PHE A 57 3.04 1.19 6.48
N THR A 58 4.33 1.49 6.57
CA THR A 58 4.93 2.75 6.11
C THR A 58 5.73 2.56 4.83
N PHE A 59 6.59 1.54 4.80
CA PHE A 59 7.39 1.17 3.64
C PHE A 59 7.41 -0.34 3.44
N ILE A 60 7.58 -0.75 2.18
CA ILE A 60 7.65 -2.15 1.74
C ILE A 60 8.67 -2.28 0.62
N ASP A 61 9.35 -3.42 0.53
CA ASP A 61 10.13 -3.75 -0.66
C ASP A 61 9.21 -3.86 -1.89
N GLU A 62 9.44 -3.05 -2.92
CA GLU A 62 8.71 -3.12 -4.18
C GLU A 62 9.53 -3.86 -5.25
N HIS A 63 8.84 -4.66 -6.06
CA HIS A 63 9.44 -5.41 -7.16
C HIS A 63 10.11 -4.46 -8.18
N ALA A 64 11.32 -4.77 -8.63
CA ALA A 64 12.11 -3.87 -9.48
C ALA A 64 11.43 -3.53 -10.81
N ASP A 65 10.63 -4.46 -11.35
CA ASP A 65 9.87 -4.23 -12.58
C ASP A 65 8.53 -3.48 -12.32
N SER A 66 8.11 -3.33 -11.06
CA SER A 66 6.89 -2.60 -10.68
C SER A 66 7.13 -1.10 -10.45
N LEU A 67 8.38 -0.73 -10.16
CA LEU A 67 8.75 0.64 -9.78
C LEU A 67 8.24 1.70 -10.75
N ASN A 68 7.56 2.72 -10.20
CA ASN A 68 6.97 3.81 -10.97
C ASN A 68 7.24 5.20 -10.35
N ASP A 69 6.77 5.49 -9.14
CA ASP A 69 6.74 6.82 -8.52
C ASP A 69 7.20 6.80 -7.04
N GLY A 70 7.55 5.62 -6.52
CA GLY A 70 7.99 5.42 -5.14
C GLY A 70 6.84 5.28 -4.15
N TRP A 71 5.60 5.19 -4.62
CA TRP A 71 4.44 4.86 -3.81
C TRP A 71 4.03 3.41 -4.04
N PHE A 72 3.51 2.79 -2.99
CA PHE A 72 2.95 1.46 -3.02
C PHE A 72 1.43 1.57 -2.94
N ILE A 73 0.79 1.41 -4.09
CA ILE A 73 -0.64 1.53 -4.31
C ILE A 73 -1.28 0.18 -4.01
N THR A 74 -2.00 0.12 -2.90
CA THR A 74 -2.93 -0.97 -2.64
C THR A 74 -4.33 -0.53 -3.04
N ASP A 75 -4.86 -1.08 -4.14
CA ASP A 75 -6.24 -0.82 -4.56
C ASP A 75 -7.21 -1.53 -3.60
N MET A 76 -7.85 -0.72 -2.76
CA MET A 76 -8.80 -1.20 -1.77
C MET A 76 -10.20 -1.43 -2.36
N THR A 77 -10.41 -1.08 -3.63
CA THR A 77 -11.65 -1.30 -4.39
C THR A 77 -11.60 -2.54 -5.28
N ASP A 78 -10.40 -2.97 -5.67
CA ASP A 78 -10.15 -4.24 -6.34
C ASP A 78 -9.12 -5.08 -5.58
N THR A 79 -9.60 -5.98 -4.72
CA THR A 79 -8.76 -6.93 -3.98
C THR A 79 -8.47 -8.20 -4.78
N ASN A 80 -8.45 -8.13 -6.12
CA ASN A 80 -8.10 -9.25 -6.99
C ASN A 80 -6.82 -9.00 -7.78
N SER A 81 -6.22 -7.82 -7.71
CA SER A 81 -4.99 -7.52 -8.43
C SER A 81 -4.02 -6.67 -7.61
N TRP A 82 -2.73 -6.92 -7.81
CA TRP A 82 -1.66 -6.06 -7.31
C TRP A 82 -1.50 -4.89 -8.27
N ASN A 83 -1.76 -3.67 -7.81
CA ASN A 83 -1.49 -2.46 -8.60
C ASN A 83 0.04 -2.27 -8.70
N ASP A 84 0.68 -2.12 -7.54
CA ASP A 84 2.12 -2.29 -7.38
C ASP A 84 2.43 -3.64 -6.71
N VAL A 85 3.52 -4.27 -7.14
CA VAL A 85 3.86 -5.65 -6.76
C VAL A 85 4.96 -5.65 -5.71
N PRO A 86 4.76 -6.33 -4.56
CA PRO A 86 5.80 -6.43 -3.54
C PRO A 86 6.97 -7.27 -4.07
N ALA A 87 8.19 -6.94 -3.65
CA ALA A 87 9.32 -7.78 -3.97
C ALA A 87 9.43 -8.97 -3.02
N ALA A 88 9.91 -10.09 -3.54
CA ALA A 88 10.11 -11.30 -2.75
C ALA A 88 11.61 -11.64 -2.58
N TYR A 89 12.43 -10.62 -2.29
CA TYR A 89 13.89 -10.73 -2.31
C TYR A 89 14.47 -11.60 -1.19
N HIS A 90 13.70 -11.87 -0.14
CA HIS A 90 14.17 -12.51 1.09
C HIS A 90 13.50 -13.88 1.32
N ALA A 91 13.83 -14.87 0.50
CA ALA A 91 13.20 -16.21 0.56
C ALA A 91 11.67 -16.11 0.52
N ASP A 92 11.17 -15.55 -0.58
CA ASP A 92 9.76 -15.30 -0.85
C ASP A 92 9.12 -14.28 0.09
N SER A 93 9.93 -13.37 0.65
CA SER A 93 9.48 -12.38 1.64
C SER A 93 9.85 -10.94 1.26
N SER A 94 9.06 -9.98 1.74
CA SER A 94 9.38 -8.54 1.78
C SER A 94 9.70 -8.08 3.19
N ALA A 95 10.65 -7.15 3.32
CA ALA A 95 10.76 -6.31 4.51
C ALA A 95 9.63 -5.27 4.51
N ILE A 96 8.93 -5.13 5.64
CA ILE A 96 7.84 -4.18 5.83
C ILE A 96 8.06 -3.44 7.14
N GLY A 97 8.02 -2.11 7.09
CA GLY A 97 8.02 -1.24 8.28
C GLY A 97 6.61 -0.76 8.62
N PHE A 98 6.36 -0.48 9.90
CA PHE A 98 5.06 -0.02 10.42
C PHE A 98 5.15 1.36 11.08
N ALA A 99 4.01 2.00 11.27
CA ALA A 99 3.92 3.36 11.76
C ALA A 99 4.28 3.53 13.24
N ASP A 100 4.33 2.46 14.04
CA ASP A 100 4.88 2.46 15.41
C ASP A 100 6.41 2.27 15.46
N GLY A 101 7.06 2.09 14.30
CA GLY A 101 8.51 1.94 14.16
C GLY A 101 9.04 0.50 14.16
N HIS A 102 8.19 -0.52 14.31
CA HIS A 102 8.66 -1.90 14.15
C HIS A 102 8.73 -2.31 12.68
N SER A 103 9.44 -3.42 12.41
CA SER A 103 9.52 -4.02 11.09
C SER A 103 9.38 -5.54 11.17
N ILE A 104 8.89 -6.13 10.08
CA ILE A 104 8.80 -7.59 9.93
C ILE A 104 9.37 -8.02 8.58
N LEU A 105 9.69 -9.31 8.48
CA LEU A 105 9.81 -10.00 7.18
C LEU A 105 8.50 -10.75 6.93
N ARG A 106 7.70 -10.27 5.96
CA ARG A 106 6.45 -10.92 5.58
C ARG A 106 6.74 -11.93 4.49
N LYS A 107 6.61 -13.22 4.82
CA LYS A 107 6.63 -14.29 3.84
C LYS A 107 5.31 -14.33 3.06
N TRP A 108 5.42 -14.28 1.75
CA TRP A 108 4.30 -14.41 0.82
C TRP A 108 3.96 -15.88 0.60
N THR A 109 2.68 -16.15 0.45
CA THR A 109 2.12 -17.51 0.37
C THR A 109 1.53 -17.82 -0.99
N ASP A 110 1.19 -16.78 -1.75
CA ASP A 110 0.66 -16.89 -3.10
C ASP A 110 1.80 -16.79 -4.11
N ALA A 111 1.92 -17.81 -4.98
CA ALA A 111 2.93 -17.85 -6.04
C ALA A 111 2.89 -16.66 -6.99
N ARG A 112 1.73 -16.02 -7.11
CA ARG A 112 1.53 -14.84 -7.97
C ARG A 112 2.15 -13.58 -7.37
N THR A 113 2.45 -13.57 -6.08
CA THR A 113 3.06 -12.42 -5.37
C THR A 113 4.57 -12.30 -5.63
N PHE A 114 5.26 -13.40 -5.95
CA PHE A 114 6.73 -13.43 -6.11
C PHE A 114 7.19 -13.65 -7.56
N ASN A 115 6.81 -12.71 -8.44
CA ASN A 115 7.21 -12.73 -9.85
C ASN A 115 8.74 -12.63 -10.04
N PRO A 116 9.31 -13.22 -11.10
CA PRO A 116 10.72 -13.06 -11.44
C PRO A 116 10.99 -11.64 -11.97
N VAL A 117 12.12 -11.07 -11.56
CA VAL A 117 12.62 -9.79 -12.11
C VAL A 117 13.18 -10.03 -13.53
N THR A 118 12.62 -9.33 -14.51
CA THR A 118 12.97 -9.41 -15.94
C THR A 118 13.65 -8.15 -16.47
N LYS A 119 13.39 -6.97 -15.89
CA LYS A 119 13.86 -5.65 -16.38
C LYS A 119 13.50 -5.35 -17.84
N SER A 120 12.45 -5.97 -18.36
CA SER A 120 12.05 -5.86 -19.77
C SER A 120 10.66 -5.26 -19.97
N GLY A 121 9.97 -4.88 -18.90
CA GLY A 121 8.65 -4.28 -18.95
C GLY A 121 8.19 -3.84 -17.57
N TRP A 122 7.13 -3.01 -17.54
CA TRP A 122 6.50 -2.58 -16.30
C TRP A 122 5.51 -3.65 -15.83
N LEU A 123 5.75 -4.21 -14.65
CA LEU A 123 4.94 -5.23 -14.01
C LEU A 123 3.88 -4.53 -13.14
N HIS A 124 2.65 -4.48 -13.63
CA HIS A 124 1.52 -3.88 -12.93
C HIS A 124 0.24 -4.72 -13.07
N PHE A 125 -0.76 -4.47 -12.23
CA PHE A 125 -2.07 -5.13 -12.27
C PHE A 125 -1.99 -6.66 -12.29
N VAL A 126 -1.05 -7.23 -11.53
CA VAL A 126 -0.84 -8.68 -11.47
C VAL A 126 -2.07 -9.33 -10.85
N GLN A 127 -2.77 -10.14 -11.65
CA GLN A 127 -4.00 -10.80 -11.24
C GLN A 127 -3.72 -11.83 -10.14
N ALA A 128 -4.33 -11.61 -8.98
CA ALA A 128 -4.24 -12.47 -7.81
C ALA A 128 -5.60 -12.62 -7.09
N PRO A 129 -6.68 -13.02 -7.79
CA PRO A 129 -7.99 -13.23 -7.16
C PRO A 129 -7.90 -14.24 -6.01
N GLY A 130 -8.53 -13.90 -4.89
CA GLY A 130 -8.54 -14.72 -3.67
C GLY A 130 -7.19 -14.80 -2.94
N SER A 131 -6.22 -13.93 -3.26
CA SER A 131 -4.91 -13.96 -2.62
C SER A 131 -4.98 -13.53 -1.15
N ALA A 132 -4.53 -14.41 -0.25
CA ALA A 132 -4.38 -14.08 1.17
C ALA A 132 -3.30 -13.02 1.41
N ASP A 133 -2.32 -12.91 0.52
CA ASP A 133 -1.25 -11.91 0.61
C ASP A 133 -1.79 -10.50 0.30
N LEU A 134 -2.61 -10.39 -0.76
CA LEU A 134 -3.25 -9.13 -1.14
C LEU A 134 -4.26 -8.68 -0.08
N ALA A 135 -5.05 -9.60 0.47
CA ALA A 135 -5.93 -9.29 1.60
C ALA A 135 -5.14 -8.81 2.82
N TRP A 136 -4.02 -9.46 3.14
CA TRP A 136 -3.18 -9.11 4.29
C TRP A 136 -2.57 -7.70 4.17
N ILE A 137 -2.09 -7.32 2.98
CA ILE A 137 -1.54 -5.97 2.79
C ILE A 137 -2.65 -4.90 2.79
N ALA A 138 -3.83 -5.22 2.23
CA ALA A 138 -4.97 -4.32 2.17
C ALA A 138 -5.44 -3.90 3.57
N GLU A 139 -5.53 -4.85 4.50
CA GLU A 139 -5.82 -4.58 5.92
C GLU A 139 -4.84 -3.61 6.59
N ARG A 140 -3.64 -3.47 6.02
CA ARG A 140 -2.51 -2.70 6.57
C ARG A 140 -2.16 -1.45 5.76
N ALA A 141 -2.84 -1.24 4.63
CA ALA A 141 -2.62 -0.10 3.75
C ALA A 141 -3.35 1.14 4.25
N THR A 142 -4.61 0.98 4.67
CA THR A 142 -5.46 2.07 5.15
C THR A 142 -6.73 1.50 5.79
N ALA A 143 -7.68 2.36 6.14
CA ALA A 143 -9.02 1.96 6.57
C ALA A 143 -10.10 2.73 5.80
N PRO A 144 -11.33 2.19 5.71
CA PRO A 144 -12.46 2.93 5.20
C PRO A 144 -12.66 4.24 5.94
N ARG A 145 -12.95 5.29 5.20
CA ARG A 145 -13.37 6.57 5.75
C ARG A 145 -14.83 6.43 6.19
N ARG A 146 -15.07 5.94 7.42
CA ARG A 146 -16.42 5.97 8.01
C ARG A 146 -16.87 7.44 8.10
N GLU A 147 -18.00 7.77 7.47
CA GLU A 147 -18.85 8.81 8.04
C GLU A 147 -19.18 8.39 9.48
N LEU A 148 -19.05 9.31 10.43
CA LEU A 148 -19.64 9.16 11.76
C LEU A 148 -21.18 9.10 11.62
N SER A 149 -21.75 8.02 11.08
CA SER A 149 -23.16 7.70 11.29
C SER A 149 -23.50 6.23 11.00
N ARG A 150 -24.13 5.62 12.00
CA ARG A 150 -24.98 4.41 11.98
C ARG A 150 -24.28 3.05 11.82
N ARG A 151 -23.88 2.50 12.98
CA ARG A 151 -24.20 1.09 13.25
C ARG A 151 -25.71 0.98 13.51
N PRO A 152 -26.40 -0.08 13.05
CA PRO A 152 -27.72 -0.41 13.58
C PRO A 152 -27.65 -0.69 15.08
#